data_AF-A0A956HV51-F1
#
_entry.id   AF-A0A956HV51-F1
#
_cell.length_a   1.000
_cell.length_b   1.000
_cell.length_c   1.000
_cell.angle_alpha   90.00
_cell.angle_beta   90.00
_cell.angle_gamma   90.00
#
_symmetry.space_group_name_H-M   'P 1'
#
loop_
_entity.id
_entity.type
_entity.pdbx_description
1 polymer ?
#
loop_
_entity_poly.entity_id
_entity_poly.type
_entity_poly.pdbx_seq_one_letter_code
_entity_poly.pdbx_strand_id
1 'polypeptide(L)'
;LRKEVHAYLRSNDGYDVFRAVFLARAGQGAGMLTEDESWNLAFEAVRRAQAGYSDWPQYGAGYLAGHMKYRKSQGDDEATLARYHGNITERMQKNQAGAWTVPFRTPV
;
A
#
# COMPACT_ATOMS: atom_id res chain seq x y z
N LEU A 1 10.80 -5.45 12.61
CA LEU A 1 10.65 -4.90 11.24
C LEU A 1 10.49 -5.98 10.16
N ARG A 2 11.51 -6.82 9.85
CA ARG A 2 11.39 -7.87 8.80
C ARG A 2 10.13 -8.74 8.93
N LYS A 3 9.84 -9.22 10.14
CA LYS A 3 8.61 -9.99 10.45
C LYS A 3 7.31 -9.23 10.14
N GLU A 4 7.26 -7.93 10.41
CA GLU A 4 6.07 -7.09 10.15
C GLU A 4 5.87 -6.89 8.65
N VAL A 5 6.94 -6.62 7.91
CA VAL A 5 6.87 -6.50 6.45
C VAL A 5 6.36 -7.81 5.84
N HIS A 6 6.90 -8.96 6.26
CA HIS A 6 6.39 -10.26 5.81
C HIS A 6 4.96 -10.55 6.26
N ALA A 7 4.52 -10.05 7.41
CA ALA A 7 3.13 -10.20 7.83
C ALA A 7 2.18 -9.51 6.83
N TYR A 8 2.51 -8.29 6.39
CA TYR A 8 1.74 -7.59 5.37
C TYR A 8 1.83 -8.23 4.00
N LEU A 9 3.00 -8.76 3.63
CA LEU A 9 3.15 -9.48 2.36
C LEU A 9 2.24 -10.71 2.26
N ARG A 10 1.74 -11.29 3.37
CA ARG A 10 0.77 -12.41 3.32
C ARG A 10 -0.64 -12.01 2.87
N SER A 11 -0.94 -10.71 2.80
CA SER A 11 -2.22 -10.17 2.36
C SER A 11 -2.16 -9.70 0.91
N ASN A 12 -3.29 -9.82 0.19
CA ASN A 12 -3.45 -9.26 -1.15
C ASN A 12 -4.14 -7.87 -1.12
N ASP A 13 -4.50 -7.38 0.07
CA ASP A 13 -5.12 -6.06 0.22
C ASP A 13 -4.11 -4.99 -0.21
N GLY A 14 -4.50 -4.09 -1.12
CA GLY A 14 -3.59 -3.06 -1.66
C GLY A 14 -3.01 -2.14 -0.57
N TYR A 15 -3.71 -2.01 0.56
CA TYR A 15 -3.23 -1.28 1.73
C TYR A 15 -2.04 -1.97 2.40
N ASP A 16 -2.02 -3.30 2.44
CA ASP A 16 -0.96 -4.07 3.08
C ASP A 16 0.31 -4.08 2.23
N VAL A 17 0.14 -4.14 0.90
CA VAL A 17 1.23 -3.89 -0.04
C VAL A 17 1.85 -2.52 0.23
N PHE A 18 1.03 -1.46 0.31
CA PHE A 18 1.52 -0.12 0.60
C PHE A 18 2.31 -0.08 1.92
N ARG A 19 1.76 -0.68 3.00
CA ARG A 19 2.43 -0.73 4.30
C ARG A 19 3.75 -1.50 4.25
N ALA A 20 3.81 -2.59 3.49
CA ALA A 20 5.04 -3.37 3.29
C ALA A 20 6.12 -2.53 2.60
N VAL A 21 5.80 -1.86 1.49
CA VAL A 21 6.73 -0.97 0.78
C VAL A 21 7.17 0.18 1.70
N PHE A 22 6.22 0.85 2.36
CA PHE A 22 6.50 1.96 3.25
C PHE A 22 7.46 1.56 4.38
N LEU A 23 7.18 0.45 5.08
CA LEU A 23 8.04 -0.05 6.16
C LEU A 23 9.41 -0.51 5.66
N ALA A 24 9.49 -1.13 4.48
CA ALA A 24 10.76 -1.52 3.89
C ALA A 24 11.63 -0.30 3.62
N ARG A 25 11.08 0.77 3.05
CA ARG A 25 11.82 2.00 2.73
C ARG A 25 12.14 2.82 3.99
N ALA A 26 11.17 3.02 4.88
CA ALA A 26 11.39 3.70 6.16
C ALA A 26 12.41 2.96 7.03
N GLY A 27 12.41 1.63 6.98
CA GLY A 27 13.38 0.79 7.67
C GLY A 27 14.83 1.03 7.27
N GLN A 28 15.07 1.29 5.98
CA GLN A 28 16.40 1.68 5.51
C GLN A 28 16.79 3.07 6.02
N GLY A 29 15.89 4.04 5.90
CA GLY A 29 16.14 5.40 6.41
C GLY A 29 16.41 5.44 7.92
N ALA A 30 15.84 4.49 8.68
CA ALA A 30 16.07 4.34 10.12
C ALA A 30 17.28 3.45 10.48
N GLY A 31 18.05 2.95 9.52
CA GLY A 31 19.20 2.07 9.76
C GLY A 31 18.85 0.65 10.23
N MET A 32 17.58 0.23 10.11
CA MET A 32 17.11 -1.11 10.52
C MET A 32 17.22 -2.16 9.40
N LEU A 33 17.32 -1.70 8.15
CA LEU A 33 17.53 -2.50 6.95
C LEU A 33 18.69 -1.90 6.16
N THR A 34 19.45 -2.76 5.48
CA THR A 34 20.33 -2.31 4.40
C THR A 34 19.52 -1.82 3.20
N GLU A 35 20.18 -1.12 2.27
CA GLU A 35 19.56 -0.68 1.03
C GLU A 35 19.02 -1.86 0.20
N ASP A 36 19.83 -2.91 0.04
CA ASP A 36 19.44 -4.11 -0.71
C ASP A 36 18.26 -4.83 -0.07
N GLU A 37 18.27 -5.05 1.25
CA GLU A 37 17.13 -5.67 1.95
C GLU A 37 15.85 -4.87 1.76
N SER A 38 15.94 -3.55 1.83
CA SER A 38 14.82 -2.64 1.65
C SER A 38 14.22 -2.72 0.25
N TRP A 39 15.07 -2.69 -0.78
CA TRP A 39 14.62 -2.82 -2.17
C TRP A 39 14.05 -4.21 -2.46
N ASN A 40 14.67 -5.28 -1.96
CA ASN A 40 14.18 -6.64 -2.14
C ASN A 40 12.77 -6.81 -1.56
N LEU A 41 12.53 -6.30 -0.34
CA LEU A 41 11.19 -6.33 0.27
C LEU A 41 10.17 -5.48 -0.49
N ALA A 42 10.58 -4.29 -0.96
CA ALA A 42 9.73 -3.43 -1.76
C ALA A 42 9.34 -4.08 -3.09
N PHE A 43 10.29 -4.70 -3.80
CA PHE A 43 10.02 -5.40 -5.05
C PHE A 43 9.17 -6.66 -4.86
N GLU A 44 9.33 -7.39 -3.75
CA GLU A 44 8.40 -8.49 -3.42
C GLU A 44 6.95 -7.97 -3.30
N ALA A 45 6.75 -6.85 -2.60
CA ALA A 45 5.42 -6.24 -2.47
C ALA A 45 4.87 -5.79 -3.83
N VAL A 46 5.71 -5.16 -4.68
CA VAL A 46 5.32 -4.75 -6.03
C VAL A 46 4.89 -5.93 -6.90
N ARG A 47 5.63 -7.05 -6.87
CA ARG A 47 5.24 -8.27 -7.61
C ARG A 47 3.88 -8.79 -7.18
N ARG A 48 3.57 -8.74 -5.87
CA ARG A 48 2.23 -9.12 -5.36
C ARG A 48 1.14 -8.17 -5.88
N ALA A 49 1.37 -6.86 -5.86
CA ALA A 49 0.42 -5.92 -6.44
C ALA A 49 0.20 -6.15 -7.94
N GLN A 50 1.26 -6.37 -8.71
CA GLN A 50 1.17 -6.63 -10.14
C GLN A 50 0.51 -7.98 -10.48
N ALA A 51 0.52 -8.93 -9.55
CA ALA A 51 -0.22 -10.19 -9.68
C ALA A 51 -1.70 -10.04 -9.34
N GLY A 52 -2.04 -9.21 -8.35
CA GLY A 52 -3.41 -9.02 -7.86
C GLY A 52 -4.23 -7.94 -8.58
N TYR A 53 -3.58 -7.01 -9.26
CA TYR A 53 -4.21 -5.86 -9.91
C TYR A 53 -3.73 -5.70 -11.37
N SER A 54 -4.58 -5.15 -12.24
CA SER A 54 -4.32 -4.92 -13.66
C SER A 54 -3.64 -3.59 -13.92
N ASP A 55 -3.97 -2.58 -13.12
CA ASP A 55 -3.61 -1.18 -13.34
C ASP A 55 -3.66 -0.37 -12.03
N TRP A 56 -3.24 0.89 -12.12
CA TRP A 56 -3.27 1.81 -10.99
C TRP A 56 -4.68 2.08 -10.42
N PRO A 57 -5.74 2.33 -11.24
CA PRO A 57 -7.12 2.39 -10.76
C PRO A 57 -7.53 1.22 -9.88
N GLN A 58 -7.31 -0.02 -10.34
CA GLN A 58 -7.71 -1.21 -9.62
C GLN A 58 -6.91 -1.37 -8.32
N TYR A 59 -5.60 -1.11 -8.36
CA TYR A 59 -4.77 -1.09 -7.15
C TYR A 59 -5.23 -0.02 -6.15
N GLY A 60 -5.61 1.17 -6.64
CA GLY A 60 -6.15 2.24 -5.81
C GLY A 60 -7.45 1.87 -5.10
N ALA A 61 -8.36 1.18 -5.80
CA ALA A 61 -9.58 0.65 -5.19
C ALA A 61 -9.26 -0.42 -4.12
N GLY A 62 -8.33 -1.35 -4.41
CA GLY A 62 -7.88 -2.35 -3.44
C GLY A 62 -7.21 -1.74 -2.21
N TYR A 63 -6.43 -0.68 -2.39
CA TYR A 63 -5.86 0.11 -1.31
C TYR A 63 -6.94 0.71 -0.43
N LEU A 64 -7.96 1.35 -1.02
CA LEU A 64 -9.03 1.99 -0.26
C LEU A 64 -9.83 0.97 0.56
N ALA A 65 -10.21 -0.16 -0.06
CA ALA A 65 -10.93 -1.24 0.61
C ALA A 65 -10.13 -1.81 1.79
N GLY A 66 -8.85 -2.12 1.58
CA GLY A 66 -7.97 -2.64 2.63
C GLY A 66 -7.78 -1.64 3.78
N HIS A 67 -7.63 -0.36 3.46
CA HIS A 67 -7.46 0.69 4.46
C HIS A 67 -8.73 0.84 5.31
N MET A 68 -9.91 0.72 4.71
CA MET A 68 -11.16 0.83 5.45
C MET A 68 -11.40 -0.35 6.37
N LYS A 69 -11.07 -1.56 5.93
CA LYS A 69 -11.05 -2.76 6.78
C LYS A 69 -10.10 -2.59 7.96
N TYR A 70 -8.89 -2.07 7.73
CA TYR A 70 -7.94 -1.79 8.81
C TYR A 70 -8.49 -0.76 9.80
N ARG A 71 -9.02 0.37 9.34
CA ARG A 71 -9.57 1.40 10.24
C ARG A 71 -10.74 0.89 11.06
N LYS A 72 -11.64 0.11 10.45
CA LYS A 72 -12.71 -0.57 11.17
C LYS A 72 -12.17 -1.53 12.22
N SER A 73 -11.08 -2.25 11.94
CA SER A 73 -10.40 -3.11 12.92
C SER A 73 -9.70 -2.33 14.04
N GLN A 74 -9.45 -1.03 13.86
CA GLN A 74 -8.93 -0.12 14.90
C GLN A 74 -10.04 0.48 15.78
N GLY A 75 -11.31 0.16 15.51
CA GLY A 75 -12.45 0.61 16.32
C GLY A 75 -13.09 1.92 15.86
N ASP A 76 -12.78 2.41 14.66
CA ASP A 76 -13.50 3.54 14.08
C ASP A 76 -14.99 3.21 13.90
N ASP A 77 -15.87 4.12 14.32
CA ASP A 77 -17.31 4.01 14.08
C ASP A 77 -17.69 4.29 12.62
N GLU A 78 -18.91 3.90 12.24
CA GLU A 78 -19.40 4.02 10.85
C GLU A 78 -19.41 5.47 10.35
N ALA A 79 -19.71 6.44 11.22
CA ALA A 79 -19.70 7.86 10.87
C ALA A 79 -18.27 8.37 10.56
N THR A 80 -17.29 7.93 11.36
CA THR A 80 -15.87 8.24 11.17
C THR A 80 -15.33 7.58 9.91
N LEU A 81 -15.68 6.31 9.67
CA LEU A 81 -15.31 5.58 8.46
C LEU A 81 -15.88 6.26 7.21
N ALA A 82 -17.15 6.65 7.22
CA ALA A 82 -17.80 7.32 6.09
C ALA A 82 -17.13 8.67 5.76
N ARG A 83 -16.88 9.51 6.78
CA ARG A 83 -16.18 10.78 6.60
C ARG A 83 -14.75 10.55 6.08
N TYR A 84 -14.04 9.56 6.63
CA TYR A 84 -12.69 9.24 6.20
C TYR A 84 -12.66 8.76 4.75
N HIS A 85 -13.59 7.89 4.35
CA HIS A 85 -13.74 7.38 3.00
C HIS A 85 -13.90 8.52 1.98
N GLY A 86 -14.77 9.50 2.29
CA GLY A 86 -14.93 10.69 1.45
C GLY A 86 -13.62 11.46 1.26
N ASN A 87 -12.94 11.77 2.38
CA ASN A 87 -11.70 12.55 2.36
C ASN A 87 -10.57 11.85 1.60
N ILE A 88 -10.39 10.53 1.81
CA ILE A 88 -9.30 9.78 1.17
C ILE A 88 -9.59 9.58 -0.33
N THR A 89 -10.85 9.39 -0.72
CA THR A 89 -11.23 9.25 -2.14
C THR A 89 -10.92 10.53 -2.90
N GLU A 90 -11.29 11.70 -2.35
CA GLU A 90 -10.98 12.99 -2.98
C GLU A 90 -9.47 13.22 -3.10
N ARG A 91 -8.70 12.92 -2.04
CA ARG A 91 -7.23 13.04 -2.05
C ARG A 91 -6.60 12.09 -3.04
N MET A 92 -7.09 10.85 -3.13
CA MET A 92 -6.61 9.88 -4.10
C MET A 92 -6.85 10.42 -5.51
N GLN A 93 -8.07 10.81 -5.87
CA GLN A 93 -8.36 11.37 -7.20
C GLN A 93 -7.43 12.56 -7.56
N LYS A 94 -7.19 13.47 -6.62
CA LYS A 94 -6.24 14.59 -6.82
C LYS A 94 -4.80 14.13 -7.04
N ASN A 95 -4.29 13.21 -6.22
CA ASN A 95 -2.90 12.74 -6.30
C ASN A 95 -2.65 11.81 -7.50
N GLN A 96 -3.67 11.08 -7.92
CA GLN A 96 -3.62 10.13 -9.04
C GLN A 96 -3.41 10.84 -10.38
N ALA A 97 -3.85 12.10 -10.51
CA ALA A 97 -3.69 12.88 -11.73
C ALA A 97 -2.22 13.04 -12.19
N GLY A 98 -1.25 12.98 -11.27
CA GLY A 98 0.18 13.10 -11.59
C GLY A 98 0.98 11.79 -11.48
N ALA A 99 0.68 10.97 -10.47
CA ALA A 99 1.50 9.80 -10.12
C ALA A 99 1.25 8.56 -10.99
N TRP A 100 0.14 8.49 -11.72
CA TRP A 100 -0.25 7.31 -12.50
C TRP A 100 0.22 7.33 -13.96
N THR A 101 1.10 8.26 -14.27
CA THR A 101 1.71 8.40 -15.61
C THR A 101 2.82 7.37 -15.86
N VAL A 102 3.32 6.71 -14.80
CA VAL A 102 4.27 5.59 -14.92
C VAL A 102 3.54 4.27 -15.19
N PRO A 103 4.12 3.34 -15.95
CA PRO A 103 3.52 2.02 -16.15
C PRO A 103 3.29 1.29 -14.82
N PHE A 104 2.11 0.68 -14.66
CA PHE A 104 1.80 -0.13 -13.47
C PHE A 104 2.68 -1.40 -13.41
N ARG A 105 2.91 -2.02 -14.57
CA ARG A 105 3.82 -3.15 -14.73
C ARG A 105 5.19 -2.65 -15.13
N THR A 106 6.09 -2.61 -14.16
CA THR A 106 7.53 -2.46 -14.37
C THR A 106 8.20 -3.82 -14.33
N PRO A 107 9.23 -4.07 -15.17
CA PRO A 107 10.10 -5.22 -14.98
C PRO A 107 10.86 -5.04 -13.66
N VAL A 108 10.49 -5.83 -12.64
CA VAL A 108 11.08 -5.87 -11.29
C VAL A 108 11.66 -7.24 -10.98
#